data_AF-A0A5Q4DVM0-F1
#
_entry.id   AF-A0A5Q4DVM0-F1
#
_cell.length_a   1.000
_cell.length_b   1.000
_cell.length_c   1.000
_cell.angle_alpha   90.00
_cell.angle_beta   90.00
_cell.angle_gamma   90.00
#
_symmetry.space_group_name_H-M   'P 1'
#
loop_
_entity.id
_entity.type
_entity.pdbx_description
1 polymer ?
#
loop_
_entity_poly.entity_id
_entity_poly.type
_entity_poly.pdbx_seq_one_letter_code
_entity_poly.pdbx_strand_id
1 'polypeptide(L)'
;MRDFFILWLERIINVIVILGGLGVLIGGLVTMFTVEGGLLAGLGIWFGGALYLMLMGGFIYLGLGIYGNTRRTAEAVEKLASQS
;
A
#
# COMPACT_ATOMS: atom_id res chain seq x y z
N MET A 1 22.29 -7.45 -1.15
CA MET A 1 21.29 -8.10 -0.26
C MET A 1 20.17 -7.15 0.15
N ARG A 2 20.47 -5.90 0.53
CA ARG A 2 19.44 -4.90 0.92
C ARG A 2 18.44 -4.54 -0.17
N ASP A 3 18.89 -4.39 -1.42
CA ASP A 3 17.99 -4.11 -2.56
C ASP A 3 17.02 -5.26 -2.84
N PHE A 4 17.47 -6.50 -2.62
CA PHE A 4 16.60 -7.67 -2.66
C PHE A 4 15.47 -7.54 -1.63
N PHE A 5 15.78 -7.25 -0.38
CA PHE A 5 14.75 -7.10 0.66
C PHE A 5 13.73 -6.01 0.34
N ILE A 6 14.18 -4.83 -0.11
CA ILE A 6 13.30 -3.71 -0.42
C ILE A 6 12.39 -4.04 -1.61
N LEU A 7 12.96 -4.61 -2.67
CA LEU A 7 12.23 -4.91 -3.89
C LEU A 7 11.22 -6.07 -3.68
N TRP A 8 11.56 -7.04 -2.84
CA TRP A 8 10.62 -8.09 -2.43
C TRP A 8 9.55 -7.57 -1.47
N LEU A 9 9.90 -6.68 -0.54
CA LEU A 9 8.94 -6.05 0.35
C LEU A 9 7.89 -5.30 -0.49
N GLU A 10 8.33 -4.47 -1.44
CA GLU A 10 7.44 -3.75 -2.36
C GLU A 10 6.50 -4.70 -3.13
N ARG A 11 7.04 -5.82 -3.65
CA ARG A 11 6.22 -6.83 -4.35
C ARG A 11 5.18 -7.48 -3.44
N ILE A 12 5.56 -7.84 -2.22
CA ILE A 12 4.64 -8.44 -1.25
C ILE A 12 3.53 -7.45 -0.89
N ILE A 13 3.88 -6.18 -0.68
CA ILE A 13 2.90 -5.13 -0.39
C ILE A 13 1.93 -4.96 -1.56
N ASN A 14 2.43 -4.90 -2.80
CA ASN A 14 1.60 -4.84 -4.00
C ASN A 14 0.58 -5.99 -4.03
N VAL A 15 1.04 -7.22 -3.78
CA VAL A 15 0.16 -8.40 -3.74
C VAL A 15 -0.89 -8.27 -2.63
N ILE A 16 -0.50 -7.86 -1.43
CA ILE A 16 -1.44 -7.69 -0.30
C ILE A 16 -2.48 -6.61 -0.60
N VAL A 17 -2.08 -5.48 -1.20
CA VAL A 17 -3.01 -4.40 -1.55
C VAL A 17 -4.00 -4.85 -2.62
N ILE A 18 -3.54 -5.60 -3.63
CA ILE A 18 -4.41 -6.15 -4.67
C ILE A 18 -5.40 -7.17 -4.07
N LEU A 19 -4.91 -8.12 -3.29
CA LEU A 19 -5.76 -9.11 -2.63
C LEU A 19 -6.75 -8.47 -1.65
N GLY A 20 -6.30 -7.47 -0.90
CA GLY A 20 -7.13 -6.67 -0.02
C GLY A 20 -8.21 -5.91 -0.80
N GLY A 21 -7.87 -5.31 -1.93
CA GLY A 21 -8.81 -4.63 -2.83
C GLY A 21 -9.89 -5.58 -3.37
N LEU A 22 -9.48 -6.77 -3.81
CA LEU A 22 -10.42 -7.83 -4.20
C LEU A 22 -11.31 -8.26 -3.03
N GLY A 23 -10.74 -8.42 -1.83
CA GLY A 23 -11.48 -8.76 -0.61
C GLY A 23 -12.53 -7.71 -0.25
N VAL A 24 -12.18 -6.43 -0.30
CA VAL A 24 -13.13 -5.32 -0.06
C VAL A 24 -14.22 -5.29 -1.12
N LEU A 25 -13.85 -5.45 -2.39
CA LEU A 25 -14.80 -5.43 -3.50
C LEU A 25 -15.82 -6.58 -3.37
N ILE A 26 -15.33 -7.81 -3.22
CA ILE A 26 -16.17 -9.00 -3.06
C ILE A 26 -16.97 -8.92 -1.76
N GLY A 27 -16.35 -8.53 -0.65
CA GLY A 27 -17.00 -8.41 0.65
C GLY A 27 -18.17 -7.44 0.61
N GLY A 28 -17.96 -6.23 0.08
CA GLY A 28 -19.04 -5.26 -0.07
C GLY A 28 -20.14 -5.76 -1.02
N LEU A 29 -19.78 -6.38 -2.14
CA LEU A 29 -20.76 -6.95 -3.08
C LEU A 29 -21.61 -8.04 -2.41
N VAL A 30 -20.99 -9.00 -1.72
CA VAL A 30 -21.69 -10.07 -1.00
C VAL A 30 -22.64 -9.48 0.02
N THR A 31 -22.19 -8.52 0.85
CA THR A 31 -23.02 -7.87 1.87
C THR A 31 -24.24 -7.15 1.29
N MET A 32 -24.15 -6.58 0.08
CA MET A 32 -25.32 -5.95 -0.55
C MET A 32 -26.47 -6.94 -0.82
N PHE A 33 -26.14 -8.21 -1.05
CA PHE A 33 -27.11 -9.26 -1.38
C PHE A 33 -27.50 -10.12 -0.18
N THR A 34 -26.97 -9.86 1.02
CA THR A 34 -27.43 -10.56 2.23
C THR A 34 -28.62 -9.84 2.87
N VAL A 35 -29.50 -10.62 3.50
CA VAL A 35 -30.72 -10.12 4.18
C VAL A 35 -30.39 -9.15 5.31
N GLU A 36 -29.26 -9.36 6.01
CA GLU A 36 -28.81 -8.52 7.13
C GLU A 36 -28.00 -7.30 6.70
N GLY A 37 -27.30 -7.35 5.55
CA GLY A 37 -26.41 -6.28 5.12
C GLY A 37 -27.11 -5.19 4.33
N GLY A 38 -27.85 -5.57 3.28
CA GLY A 38 -28.48 -4.62 2.37
C GLY A 38 -27.50 -3.65 1.67
N LEU A 39 -28.05 -2.79 0.81
CA LEU A 39 -27.25 -1.91 -0.06
C LEU A 39 -26.34 -0.95 0.72
N LEU A 40 -26.85 -0.33 1.78
CA LEU A 40 -26.11 0.69 2.53
C LEU A 40 -24.91 0.10 3.27
N ALA A 41 -25.01 -1.10 3.86
CA ALA A 41 -23.87 -1.72 4.52
C ALA A 41 -22.78 -2.10 3.53
N GLY A 42 -23.14 -2.62 2.35
CA GLY A 42 -22.18 -2.92 1.30
C GLY A 42 -21.44 -1.69 0.78
N LEU A 43 -22.15 -0.56 0.60
CA LEU A 43 -21.52 0.72 0.26
C LEU A 43 -20.58 1.21 1.37
N GLY A 44 -20.97 1.02 2.63
CA GLY A 44 -20.13 1.31 3.79
C GLY A 44 -18.84 0.50 3.79
N ILE A 45 -18.90 -0.79 3.44
CA ILE A 45 -17.72 -1.65 3.32
C ILE A 45 -16.81 -1.18 2.19
N TRP A 46 -17.35 -0.82 1.03
CA TRP A 46 -16.53 -0.31 -0.06
C TRP A 46 -15.85 1.01 0.30
N PHE A 47 -16.58 1.94 0.88
CA PHE A 47 -16.01 3.23 1.29
C PHE A 47 -14.95 3.06 2.38
N GLY A 48 -15.30 2.37 3.48
CA GLY A 48 -14.40 2.14 4.61
C GLY A 48 -13.21 1.27 4.26
N GLY A 49 -13.43 0.20 3.48
CA GLY A 49 -12.39 -0.70 3.03
C GLY A 49 -11.42 -0.03 2.04
N ALA A 50 -11.92 0.76 1.09
CA ALA A 50 -11.07 1.53 0.18
C ALA A 50 -10.24 2.56 0.94
N LEU A 51 -10.86 3.29 1.88
CA LEU A 51 -10.15 4.24 2.74
C LEU A 51 -9.06 3.55 3.57
N TYR A 52 -9.39 2.42 4.19
CA TYR A 52 -8.43 1.61 4.95
C TYR A 52 -7.24 1.16 4.08
N LEU A 53 -7.49 0.62 2.89
CA LEU A 53 -6.43 0.17 1.98
C LEU A 53 -5.56 1.33 1.48
N MET A 54 -6.16 2.48 1.17
CA MET A 54 -5.42 3.68 0.77
C MET A 54 -4.52 4.18 1.89
N LEU A 55 -5.03 4.25 3.12
CA LEU A 55 -4.23 4.69 4.27
C LEU A 55 -3.13 3.68 4.57
N MET A 56 -3.49 2.40 4.77
CA MET A 56 -2.53 1.35 5.12
C MET A 56 -1.47 1.17 4.04
N GLY A 57 -1.89 0.95 2.79
CA GLY A 57 -0.97 0.80 1.66
C GLY A 57 -0.13 2.07 1.45
N GLY A 58 -0.79 3.23 1.47
CA GLY A 58 -0.15 4.54 1.31
C GLY A 58 0.96 4.80 2.33
N PHE A 59 0.73 4.53 3.62
CA PHE A 59 1.77 4.69 4.66
C PHE A 59 2.95 3.74 4.44
N ILE A 60 2.71 2.51 4.01
CA ILE A 60 3.78 1.56 3.74
C ILE A 60 4.62 2.01 2.54
N TYR A 61 4.00 2.41 1.43
CA TYR A 61 4.72 2.96 0.27
C TYR A 61 5.44 4.26 0.59
N LEU A 62 4.85 5.11 1.45
CA LEU A 62 5.51 6.34 1.91
C LEU A 62 6.80 6.01 2.68
N GLY A 63 6.78 5.01 3.56
CA GLY A 63 7.98 4.54 4.25
C GLY A 63 9.07 4.04 3.28
N LEU A 64 8.68 3.24 2.28
CA LEU A 64 9.60 2.79 1.22
C LEU A 64 10.17 3.96 0.41
N GLY A 65 9.33 4.94 0.07
CA GLY A 65 9.72 6.14 -0.66
C GLY A 65 10.70 7.02 0.12
N ILE A 66 10.45 7.24 1.41
CA ILE A 66 11.36 7.98 2.31
C ILE A 66 12.71 7.27 2.34
N TYR A 67 12.73 5.95 2.53
CA TYR A 67 13.97 5.18 2.53
C TYR A 67 14.75 5.37 1.22
N GLY A 68 14.08 5.24 0.08
CA GLY A 68 14.70 5.42 -1.24
C GLY A 68 15.24 6.83 -1.46
N ASN A 69 14.53 7.85 -0.97
CA ASN A 69 14.95 9.26 -1.05
C ASN A 69 16.19 9.51 -0.20
N THR A 70 16.18 9.09 1.06
CA THR A 70 17.32 9.25 1.98
C THR A 70 18.58 8.59 1.42
N ARG A 71 18.46 7.40 0.83
CA ARG A 71 19.61 6.72 0.20
C ARG A 71 20.17 7.52 -0.98
N ARG A 72 19.31 7.97 -1.90
CA ARG A 72 19.75 8.76 -3.07
C ARG A 72 20.43 10.06 -2.65
N THR A 73 19.94 10.70 -1.59
CA THR A 73 20.58 11.88 -1.02
C THR A 73 21.97 11.55 -0.46
N ALA A 74 22.12 10.46 0.30
CA ALA A 74 23.43 10.05 0.82
C ALA A 74 24.44 9.77 -0.31
N GLU A 75 24.03 9.03 -1.34
CA GLU A 75 24.87 8.76 -2.52
C GLU A 75 25.28 10.04 -3.27
N ALA A 76 24.37 11.03 -3.36
CA ALA A 76 24.67 12.31 -3.99
C ALA A 76 25.68 13.12 -3.16
N VAL A 77 25.54 13.12 -1.83
CA VAL A 77 26.47 13.81 -0.91
C VAL A 77 27.86 13.19 -0.95
N GLU A 78 27.97 11.85 -0.95
CA GLU A 78 29.25 11.15 -1.09
C GLU A 78 29.96 11.49 -2.40
N LYS A 79 29.22 11.55 -3.52
CA LYS A 79 29.76 11.96 -4.82
C LYS A 79 30.28 13.39 -4.80
N LEU A 80 29.54 14.33 -4.20
CA LEU A 80 29.97 15.72 -4.08
C LEU A 80 31.25 15.83 -3.23
N ALA A 81 31.31 15.12 -2.11
CA ALA A 81 32.49 15.11 -1.24
C ALA A 81 33.72 14.45 -1.88
N SER A 82 33.53 13.50 -2.81
CA SER A 82 34.64 12.91 -3.57
C SER A 82 35.17 13.79 -4.72
N GLN A 83 34.44 14.86 -5.08
CA GLN A 83 34.79 15.78 -6.16
C GLN A 83 35.47 17.07 -5.65
N SER A 84 35.37 17.34 -4.34
CA SER A 84 36.06 18.42 -3.63
C SER A 84 37.42 17.99 -3.11
#